data_AF-A0A946VUV9-F1
#
_entry.id   AF-A0A946VUV9-F1
#
_cell.length_a   1.000
_cell.length_b   1.000
_cell.length_c   1.000
_cell.angle_alpha   90.00
_cell.angle_beta   90.00
_cell.angle_gamma   90.00
#
_symmetry.space_group_name_H-M   'P 1'
#
loop_
_entity.id
_entity.type
_entity.pdbx_description
1 polymer ?
#
loop_
_entity_poly.entity_id
_entity_poly.type
_entity_poly.pdbx_seq_one_letter_code
_entity_poly.pdbx_strand_id
1 'polypeptide(L)'
;MLALLGLALLLSFAAPTADAAADNGAKATANNNSALRGQLFGEADTQLAAATASQAEQFAPASFAQGSKHYRSAEKNLQRGRSIEKIKASLEKASQQL
;
A
#
# COMPACT_ATOMS: atom_id res chain seq x y z
N MET A 1 -15.95 11.39 67.66
CA MET A 1 -16.19 12.63 66.89
C MET A 1 -14.85 13.22 66.49
N LEU A 2 -14.46 13.01 65.23
CA LEU A 2 -13.30 13.56 64.49
C LEU A 2 -13.35 12.78 63.15
N ALA A 3 -13.23 13.28 61.93
CA ALA A 3 -13.19 14.59 61.28
C ALA A 3 -13.23 14.28 59.75
N LEU A 4 -13.41 15.31 58.91
CA LEU A 4 -12.85 15.41 57.56
C LEU A 4 -13.32 14.40 56.48
N LEU A 5 -14.07 14.88 55.49
CA LEU A 5 -13.54 15.27 54.16
C LEU A 5 -14.70 15.35 53.15
N GLY A 6 -14.95 16.58 52.67
CA GLY A 6 -15.82 16.81 51.53
C GLY A 6 -15.21 16.20 50.29
N LEU A 7 -15.84 15.15 49.78
CA LEU A 7 -15.54 14.57 48.48
C LEU A 7 -16.45 15.23 47.45
N ALA A 8 -15.93 16.27 46.80
CA ALA A 8 -16.55 16.92 45.66
C ALA A 8 -16.67 15.91 44.50
N LEU A 9 -17.88 15.39 44.31
CA LEU A 9 -18.26 14.53 43.20
C LEU A 9 -18.41 15.40 41.94
N LEU A 10 -17.29 15.71 41.28
CA LEU A 10 -17.29 16.36 39.98
C LEU A 10 -17.59 15.28 38.92
N LEU A 11 -18.88 15.11 38.59
CA LEU A 11 -19.30 14.38 37.39
C LEU A 11 -18.76 15.11 36.16
N SER A 12 -17.59 14.69 35.71
CA SER A 12 -17.03 15.09 34.43
C SER A 12 -17.84 14.40 33.33
N PHE A 13 -18.69 15.18 32.66
CA PHE A 13 -19.41 14.78 31.45
C PHE A 13 -18.40 14.77 30.28
N ALA A 14 -17.72 13.64 30.11
CA ALA A 14 -16.90 13.41 28.92
C ALA A 14 -17.83 12.94 27.77
N ALA A 15 -18.29 13.90 26.98
CA ALA A 15 -18.90 13.62 25.69
C ALA A 15 -17.90 12.84 24.81
N PRO A 16 -18.31 11.74 24.14
CA PRO A 16 -17.48 11.14 23.12
C PRO A 16 -17.45 12.09 21.92
N THR A 17 -16.32 12.80 21.72
CA THR A 17 -16.10 13.56 20.51
C THR A 17 -16.05 12.59 19.33
N ALA A 18 -16.98 12.79 18.41
CA ALA A 18 -17.18 12.00 17.21
C ALA A 18 -16.07 12.24 16.16
N ASP A 19 -14.84 11.84 16.46
CA ASP A 19 -13.70 11.95 15.52
C ASP A 19 -13.23 10.59 14.96
N ALA A 20 -13.99 9.51 15.20
CA ALA A 20 -13.65 8.17 14.73
C ALA A 20 -14.03 7.88 13.26
N ALA A 21 -14.57 8.85 12.52
CA ALA A 21 -15.08 8.63 11.16
C ALA A 21 -14.02 8.76 10.05
N ALA A 22 -12.89 9.43 10.29
CA ALA A 22 -11.90 9.71 9.24
C ALA A 22 -10.88 8.58 8.97
N ASP A 23 -10.60 7.71 9.95
CA ASP A 23 -9.58 6.64 9.82
C ASP A 23 -10.07 5.43 8.99
N ASN A 24 -11.37 5.17 8.98
CA ASN A 24 -11.95 3.98 8.33
C ASN A 24 -11.86 4.04 6.79
N GLY A 25 -11.95 5.22 6.18
CA GLY A 25 -11.88 5.39 4.72
C GLY A 25 -10.48 5.12 4.16
N ALA A 26 -9.43 5.55 4.88
CA ALA A 26 -8.04 5.32 4.49
C ALA A 26 -7.64 3.85 4.63
N LYS A 27 -8.04 3.18 5.73
CA LYS A 27 -7.81 1.73 5.91
C LYS A 27 -8.57 0.87 4.91
N ALA A 28 -9.84 1.19 4.61
CA ALA A 28 -10.60 0.47 3.59
C ALA A 28 -9.94 0.59 2.21
N THR A 29 -9.48 1.79 1.83
CA THR A 29 -8.77 2.01 0.56
C THR A 29 -7.42 1.29 0.52
N ALA A 30 -6.67 1.29 1.63
CA ALA A 30 -5.40 0.57 1.76
C ALA A 30 -5.59 -0.96 1.66
N ASN A 31 -6.61 -1.51 2.30
CA ASN A 31 -6.92 -2.94 2.23
C ASN A 31 -7.32 -3.36 0.81
N ASN A 32 -8.13 -2.55 0.12
CA ASN A 32 -8.49 -2.78 -1.27
C ASN A 32 -7.27 -2.72 -2.20
N ASN A 33 -6.38 -1.75 -2.01
CA ASN A 33 -5.14 -1.65 -2.79
C ASN A 33 -4.19 -2.83 -2.55
N SER A 34 -4.12 -3.35 -1.33
CA SER A 34 -3.30 -4.53 -1.00
C SER A 34 -3.83 -5.79 -1.71
N ALA A 35 -5.15 -6.02 -1.68
CA ALA A 35 -5.76 -7.14 -2.39
C ALA A 35 -5.57 -7.02 -3.91
N LEU A 36 -5.78 -5.83 -4.47
CA LEU A 36 -5.54 -5.55 -5.90
C LEU A 36 -4.08 -5.70 -6.30
N ARG A 37 -3.13 -5.30 -5.43
CA ARG A 37 -1.70 -5.54 -5.66
C ARG A 37 -1.44 -7.02 -5.84
N GLY A 38 -1.85 -7.85 -4.88
CA GLY A 38 -1.59 -9.29 -4.92
C GLY A 38 -2.15 -9.96 -6.19
N GLN A 39 -3.33 -9.53 -6.63
CA GLN A 39 -3.95 -10.04 -7.85
C GLN A 39 -3.27 -9.60 -9.14
N LEU A 40 -2.82 -8.34 -9.20
CA LEU A 40 -2.28 -7.76 -10.43
C LEU A 40 -0.78 -8.02 -10.59
N PHE A 41 -0.01 -8.00 -9.51
CA PHE A 41 1.45 -7.98 -9.55
C PHE A 41 2.09 -9.37 -9.47
N GLY A 42 1.36 -10.43 -9.11
CA GLY A 42 1.96 -11.74 -8.82
C GLY A 42 2.85 -12.31 -9.93
N GLU A 43 2.45 -12.18 -11.20
CA GLU A 43 3.27 -12.64 -12.33
C GLU A 43 4.53 -11.77 -12.53
N ALA A 44 4.37 -10.44 -12.47
CA ALA A 44 5.49 -9.52 -12.59
C ALA A 44 6.47 -9.64 -11.39
N ASP A 45 5.97 -9.95 -10.19
CA ASP A 45 6.78 -10.23 -9.00
C ASP A 45 7.64 -11.49 -9.21
N THR A 46 7.04 -12.52 -9.79
CA THR A 46 7.73 -13.78 -10.11
C THR A 46 8.85 -13.55 -11.12
N GLN A 47 8.58 -12.76 -12.18
CA GLN A 47 9.59 -12.43 -13.19
C GLN A 47 10.68 -11.52 -12.65
N LEU A 48 10.34 -10.51 -11.83
CA LEU A 48 11.32 -9.65 -11.19
C LEU A 48 12.25 -10.48 -10.27
N ALA A 49 11.68 -11.43 -9.52
CA ALA A 49 12.45 -12.33 -8.67
C ALA A 49 13.35 -13.24 -9.51
N ALA A 50 12.85 -13.79 -10.63
CA ALA A 50 13.65 -14.61 -11.56
C ALA A 50 14.79 -13.80 -12.19
N ALA A 51 14.51 -12.60 -12.71
CA ALA A 51 15.51 -11.70 -13.27
C ALA A 51 16.59 -11.33 -12.24
N THR A 52 16.18 -11.07 -11.00
CA THR A 52 17.11 -10.80 -9.89
C THR A 52 17.97 -12.03 -9.56
N ALA A 53 17.37 -13.22 -9.48
CA ALA A 53 18.07 -14.47 -9.21
C ALA A 53 19.08 -14.83 -10.30
N SER A 54 18.77 -14.50 -11.57
CA SER A 54 19.68 -14.65 -12.70
C SER A 54 20.71 -13.53 -12.83
N GLN A 55 20.77 -12.58 -11.88
CA GLN A 55 21.66 -11.42 -11.92
C GLN A 55 21.49 -10.60 -13.22
N ALA A 56 20.24 -10.43 -13.68
CA ALA A 56 19.92 -9.66 -14.88
C ALA A 56 20.42 -8.21 -14.80
N GLU A 57 20.60 -7.65 -13.60
CA GLU A 57 21.26 -6.35 -13.42
C GLU A 57 22.69 -6.34 -13.95
N GLN A 58 23.42 -7.45 -13.85
CA GLN A 58 24.79 -7.57 -14.36
C GLN A 58 24.84 -8.02 -15.82
N PHE A 59 23.99 -8.96 -16.21
CA PHE A 59 24.03 -9.58 -17.55
C PHE A 59 23.15 -8.89 -18.59
N ALA A 60 22.10 -8.21 -18.17
CA ALA A 60 21.14 -7.49 -19.02
C ALA A 60 20.68 -6.16 -18.38
N PRO A 61 21.61 -5.26 -18.01
CA PRO A 61 21.31 -4.06 -17.21
C PRO A 61 20.24 -3.16 -17.84
N ALA A 62 20.24 -3.03 -19.17
CA ALA A 62 19.31 -2.17 -19.88
C ALA A 62 17.86 -2.70 -19.77
N SER A 63 17.64 -3.98 -20.05
CA SER A 63 16.33 -4.61 -19.97
C SER A 63 15.83 -4.61 -18.53
N PHE A 64 16.67 -5.05 -17.58
CA PHE A 64 16.33 -5.05 -16.16
C PHE A 64 15.93 -3.66 -15.64
N ALA A 65 16.66 -2.61 -16.05
CA ALA A 65 16.34 -1.24 -15.68
C ALA A 65 15.00 -0.77 -16.27
N GLN A 66 14.69 -1.10 -17.53
CA GLN A 66 13.40 -0.77 -18.14
C GLN A 66 12.24 -1.54 -17.50
N GLY A 67 12.41 -2.85 -17.32
CA GLY A 67 11.43 -3.71 -16.64
C GLY A 67 11.11 -3.19 -15.23
N SER A 68 12.15 -2.94 -14.44
CA SER A 68 12.04 -2.37 -13.09
C SER A 68 11.43 -0.97 -13.08
N LYS A 69 11.64 -0.15 -14.12
CA LYS A 69 10.99 1.16 -14.27
C LYS A 69 9.49 1.01 -14.51
N HIS A 70 9.09 0.11 -15.40
CA HIS A 70 7.68 -0.16 -15.70
C HIS A 70 6.95 -0.78 -14.50
N TYR A 71 7.60 -1.70 -13.79
CA TYR A 71 7.11 -2.27 -12.53
C TYR A 71 6.82 -1.18 -11.49
N ARG A 72 7.80 -0.29 -11.21
CA ARG A 72 7.63 0.84 -10.29
C ARG A 72 6.55 1.83 -10.74
N SER A 73 6.35 1.98 -12.05
CA SER A 73 5.27 2.81 -12.60
C SER A 73 3.90 2.19 -12.30
N ALA A 74 3.77 0.87 -12.41
CA ALA A 74 2.56 0.16 -12.03
C ALA A 74 2.22 0.37 -10.55
N GLU A 75 3.22 0.27 -9.65
CA GLU A 75 3.02 0.52 -8.22
C GLU A 75 2.53 1.95 -7.94
N LYS A 76 3.14 2.95 -8.58
CA LYS A 76 2.69 4.35 -8.47
C LYS A 76 1.27 4.53 -8.98
N ASN A 77 0.90 3.83 -10.05
CA ASN A 77 -0.45 3.87 -10.60
C ASN A 77 -1.47 3.26 -9.62
N LEU A 78 -1.13 2.14 -8.98
CA LEU A 78 -1.96 1.52 -7.94
C LEU A 78 -2.12 2.45 -6.72
N GLN A 79 -1.02 3.00 -6.21
CA GLN A 79 -1.03 3.93 -5.06
C GLN A 79 -1.89 5.17 -5.33
N ARG A 80 -1.89 5.66 -6.58
CA ARG A 80 -2.68 6.81 -7.01
C ARG A 80 -4.13 6.47 -7.38
N GLY A 81 -4.55 5.21 -7.22
CA GLY A 81 -5.89 4.74 -7.60
C GLY A 81 -6.19 4.92 -9.10
N ARG A 82 -5.17 4.79 -9.96
CA ARG A 82 -5.36 4.86 -11.42
C ARG A 82 -6.08 3.61 -11.93
N SER A 83 -6.61 3.69 -13.14
CA SER A 83 -7.36 2.58 -13.73
C SER A 83 -6.51 1.30 -13.81
N ILE A 84 -7.18 0.17 -13.57
CA ILE A 84 -6.57 -1.16 -13.63
C ILE A 84 -5.90 -1.40 -14.99
N GLU A 85 -6.50 -0.91 -16.07
CA GLU A 85 -5.92 -0.98 -17.41
C GLU A 85 -4.54 -0.33 -17.51
N LYS A 86 -4.33 0.85 -16.90
CA LYS A 86 -3.03 1.53 -16.88
C LYS A 86 -2.00 0.77 -16.04
N ILE A 87 -2.46 0.14 -14.95
CA ILE A 87 -1.61 -0.71 -14.10
C ILE A 87 -1.18 -1.94 -14.90
N LYS A 88 -2.12 -2.67 -15.52
CA LYS A 88 -1.86 -3.84 -16.37
C LYS A 88 -0.94 -3.52 -17.53
N ALA A 89 -1.18 -2.43 -18.27
CA ALA A 89 -0.32 -2.02 -19.37
C ALA A 89 1.12 -1.66 -18.93
N SER A 90 1.29 -1.21 -17.68
CA SER A 90 2.62 -0.98 -17.11
C SER A 90 3.28 -2.30 -16.70
N LEU A 91 2.51 -3.24 -16.15
CA LEU A 91 3.00 -4.57 -15.79
C LEU A 91 3.39 -5.41 -17.00
N GLU A 92 2.59 -5.39 -18.06
CA GLU A 92 2.89 -6.09 -19.31
C GLU A 92 4.23 -5.62 -19.90
N LYS A 93 4.45 -4.29 -19.89
CA LYS A 93 5.74 -3.72 -20.31
C LYS A 93 6.90 -4.09 -19.38
N ALA A 94 6.62 -4.27 -18.08
CA ALA A 94 7.62 -4.76 -17.16
C ALA A 94 8.00 -6.20 -17.49
N SER A 95 7.00 -7.06 -17.68
CA SER A 95 7.14 -8.48 -18.01
C SER A 95 7.85 -8.76 -19.33
N GLN A 96 7.73 -7.87 -20.31
CA GLN A 96 8.45 -8.00 -21.58
C GLN A 96 9.96 -7.69 -21.48
N GLN A 97 10.40 -7.10 -20.37
CA GLN A 97 11.75 -6.55 -20.19
C GLN A 97 12.51 -7.18 -19.00
N LEU A 98 11.84 -7.98 -18.18
CA LEU A 98 12.40 -8.76 -17.07
C LEU A 98 12.61 -10.21 -17.50
#